data_AF-A0A643FMT1-F1
#
_entry.id   AF-A0A643FMT1-F1
#
_cell.length_a   1.000
_cell.length_b   1.000
_cell.length_c   1.000
_cell.angle_alpha   90.00
_cell.angle_beta   90.00
_cell.angle_gamma   90.00
#
_symmetry.space_group_name_H-M   'P 1'
#
loop_
_entity.id
_entity.type
_entity.pdbx_description
1 polymer ?
#
loop_
_entity_poly.entity_id
_entity_poly.type
_entity_poly.pdbx_seq_one_letter_code
_entity_poly.pdbx_strand_id
1 'polypeptide(L)'
;MHRAQGRSRRRARTPHPPVRGFLQRHPIRLVYGVTHEIDLVALAQLDRAKDQLAGFEYRTCVLDPVSGETRKGYVTQHVERDWLNGGDVDIYLCGPVAMVDAVRAWLQDAGVTPASFHYEKFSASNAA
;
A
#
# COMPACT_ATOMS: atom_id res chain seq x y z
N MET A 1 -56.99 -13.82 10.99
CA MET A 1 -56.12 -13.77 9.79
C MET A 1 -55.39 -12.43 9.78
N HIS A 2 -54.10 -12.39 10.08
CA HIS A 2 -53.18 -11.32 9.65
C HIS A 2 -51.77 -11.57 10.20
N ARG A 3 -50.78 -11.78 9.32
CA ARG A 3 -49.39 -11.38 9.56
C ARG A 3 -48.80 -10.85 8.26
N ALA A 4 -48.43 -9.57 8.31
CA ALA A 4 -47.80 -8.82 7.24
C ALA A 4 -46.32 -9.21 7.08
N GLN A 5 -45.86 -9.20 5.83
CA GLN A 5 -44.50 -9.51 5.39
C GLN A 5 -43.59 -8.28 5.57
N GLY A 6 -42.45 -8.44 6.24
CA GLY A 6 -41.39 -7.43 6.30
C GLY A 6 -40.34 -7.67 5.22
N ARG A 7 -40.38 -6.91 4.12
CA ARG A 7 -39.30 -6.89 3.10
C ARG A 7 -38.20 -5.91 3.52
N SER A 8 -37.06 -6.46 3.93
CA SER A 8 -35.80 -5.75 4.16
C SER A 8 -35.30 -5.08 2.87
N ARG A 9 -35.24 -3.74 2.87
CA ARG A 9 -34.64 -2.95 1.77
C ARG A 9 -33.12 -3.00 1.87
N ARG A 10 -32.47 -3.97 1.20
CA ARG A 10 -31.03 -3.89 0.89
C ARG A 10 -30.83 -2.70 -0.06
N ARG A 11 -30.15 -1.65 0.41
CA ARG A 11 -29.71 -0.54 -0.45
C ARG A 11 -28.74 -1.11 -1.49
N ALA A 12 -29.16 -1.09 -2.76
CA ALA A 12 -28.28 -1.46 -3.87
C ALA A 12 -27.08 -0.51 -3.89
N ARG A 13 -25.86 -1.06 -3.92
CA ARG A 13 -24.64 -0.31 -4.15
C ARG A 13 -24.66 0.16 -5.61
N THR A 14 -24.75 1.47 -5.83
CA THR A 14 -24.66 2.06 -7.16
C THR A 14 -23.27 1.79 -7.74
N PRO A 15 -23.14 1.28 -8.98
CA PRO A 15 -21.84 1.18 -9.63
C PRO A 15 -21.27 2.59 -9.84
N HIS A 16 -20.03 2.80 -9.41
CA HIS A 16 -19.29 4.03 -9.69
C HIS A 16 -18.92 4.05 -11.18
N PRO A 17 -19.04 5.18 -11.89
CA PRO A 17 -18.65 5.27 -13.29
C PRO A 17 -17.18 4.90 -13.49
N PRO A 18 -16.81 4.33 -14.65
CA PRO A 18 -15.40 4.07 -14.97
C PRO A 18 -14.66 5.41 -15.01
N VAL A 19 -13.67 5.56 -14.14
CA VAL A 19 -12.70 6.66 -14.24
C VAL A 19 -11.96 6.49 -15.57
N ARG A 20 -12.00 7.52 -16.43
CA ARG A 20 -11.23 7.56 -17.67
C ARG A 20 -9.76 7.29 -17.32
N GLY A 21 -9.17 6.26 -17.93
CA GLY A 21 -7.78 5.87 -17.68
C GLY A 21 -6.85 7.05 -17.90
N PHE A 22 -6.20 7.49 -16.83
CA PHE A 22 -5.09 8.42 -16.92
C PHE A 22 -3.91 7.66 -17.53
N LEU A 23 -3.35 8.15 -18.63
CA LEU A 23 -2.05 7.67 -19.14
C LEU A 23 -0.99 8.03 -18.09
N GLN A 24 -0.72 7.12 -17.16
CA GLN A 24 0.37 7.27 -16.19
C GLN A 24 1.68 7.21 -16.98
N ARG A 25 2.40 8.33 -17.00
CA ARG A 25 3.64 8.48 -17.79
C ARG A 25 4.81 7.70 -17.18
N HIS A 26 4.71 7.33 -15.90
CA HIS A 26 5.75 6.65 -15.14
C HIS A 26 5.15 5.47 -14.37
N PRO A 27 5.89 4.36 -14.21
CA PRO A 27 5.44 3.21 -13.43
C PRO A 27 5.29 3.59 -11.95
N ILE A 28 4.25 3.07 -11.29
CA ILE A 28 4.01 3.30 -9.86
C ILE A 28 4.07 1.95 -9.16
N ARG A 29 4.93 1.84 -8.14
CA ARG A 29 5.17 0.59 -7.42
C ARG A 29 4.96 0.79 -5.93
N LEU A 30 4.15 -0.08 -5.32
CA LEU A 30 3.82 -0.03 -3.89
C LEU A 30 4.24 -1.32 -3.18
N VAL A 31 4.96 -1.19 -2.06
CA VAL A 31 5.13 -2.28 -1.10
C VAL A 31 4.34 -1.92 0.16
N TYR A 32 3.30 -2.68 0.45
CA TYR A 32 2.44 -2.48 1.61
C TYR A 32 2.78 -3.49 2.70
N GLY A 33 3.59 -3.05 3.66
CA GLY A 33 4.02 -3.88 4.79
C GLY A 33 3.14 -3.66 6.03
N VAL A 34 2.73 -4.74 6.67
CA VAL A 34 2.00 -4.72 7.94
C VAL A 34 2.61 -5.69 8.95
N THR A 35 2.20 -5.58 10.22
CA THR A 35 2.72 -6.47 11.27
C THR A 35 2.03 -7.82 11.23
N HIS A 36 0.70 -7.84 11.26
CA HIS A 36 -0.11 -9.05 11.21
C HIS A 36 -0.99 -9.08 9.97
N GLU A 37 -1.41 -10.26 9.54
CA GLU A 37 -2.25 -10.41 8.34
C GLU A 37 -3.58 -9.66 8.43
N ILE A 38 -4.17 -9.59 9.64
CA ILE A 38 -5.43 -8.87 9.88
C ILE A 38 -5.32 -7.35 9.63
N ASP A 39 -4.10 -6.81 9.66
CA ASP A 39 -3.83 -5.40 9.42
C ASP A 39 -3.86 -5.04 7.92
N LEU A 40 -3.95 -6.05 7.03
CA LEU A 40 -4.12 -5.85 5.59
C LEU A 40 -5.52 -5.31 5.29
N VAL A 41 -5.62 -4.00 5.14
CA VAL A 41 -6.87 -3.31 4.82
C VAL A 41 -6.86 -2.74 3.42
N ALA A 42 -8.06 -2.43 2.90
CA ALA A 42 -8.27 -1.78 1.59
C ALA A 42 -7.71 -2.55 0.37
N LEU A 43 -7.45 -3.86 0.48
CA LEU A 43 -6.97 -4.70 -0.64
C LEU A 43 -7.88 -4.60 -1.88
N ALA A 44 -9.20 -4.63 -1.69
CA ALA A 44 -10.15 -4.49 -2.79
C ALA A 44 -10.08 -3.12 -3.50
N GLN A 45 -9.59 -2.07 -2.83
CA GLN A 45 -9.34 -0.78 -3.45
C GLN A 45 -8.02 -0.76 -4.20
N LEU A 46 -6.98 -1.41 -3.66
CA LEU A 46 -5.69 -1.58 -4.34
C LEU A 46 -5.84 -2.43 -5.62
N ASP A 47 -6.64 -3.48 -5.59
CA ASP A 47 -6.95 -4.29 -6.77
C ASP A 47 -7.64 -3.47 -7.84
N ARG A 48 -8.64 -2.66 -7.48
CA ARG A 48 -9.29 -1.74 -8.42
C ARG A 48 -8.31 -0.71 -8.98
N ALA A 49 -7.40 -0.18 -8.17
CA ALA A 49 -6.39 0.76 -8.62
C ALA A 49 -5.46 0.10 -9.64
N LYS A 50 -5.08 -1.16 -9.42
CA LYS A 50 -4.29 -1.96 -10.36
C LYS A 50 -4.99 -2.15 -11.70
N ASP A 51 -6.30 -2.35 -11.69
CA ASP A 51 -7.10 -2.47 -12.92
C ASP A 51 -7.29 -1.13 -13.65
N GLN A 52 -7.27 0.00 -12.93
CA GLN A 52 -7.56 1.34 -13.47
C GLN A 52 -6.33 2.14 -13.88
N LEU A 53 -5.18 1.89 -13.24
CA LEU A 53 -3.94 2.64 -13.42
C LEU A 53 -2.94 1.79 -14.19
N ALA A 54 -2.76 2.11 -15.47
CA ALA A 54 -1.72 1.50 -16.29
C ALA A 54 -0.34 1.69 -15.61
N GLY A 55 0.39 0.59 -15.42
CA GLY A 55 1.72 0.63 -14.79
C GLY A 55 1.74 0.66 -13.26
N PHE A 56 0.58 0.56 -12.58
CA PHE A 56 0.53 0.36 -11.13
C PHE A 56 0.71 -1.13 -10.76
N GLU A 57 1.66 -1.41 -9.87
CA GLU A 57 1.80 -2.71 -9.21
C GLU A 57 1.93 -2.50 -7.71
N TYR A 58 1.29 -3.37 -6.93
CA TYR A 58 1.50 -3.41 -5.50
C TYR A 58 1.80 -4.83 -5.02
N ARG A 59 2.51 -4.92 -3.90
CA ARG A 59 2.80 -6.17 -3.19
C ARG A 59 2.51 -5.96 -1.71
N THR A 60 1.92 -6.96 -1.07
CA THR A 60 1.77 -7.01 0.39
C THR A 60 2.95 -7.77 0.98
N CYS A 61 3.35 -7.41 2.21
CA CYS A 61 4.19 -8.26 3.05
C CYS A 61 3.75 -8.17 4.51
N VAL A 62 3.90 -9.28 5.24
CA VAL A 62 3.50 -9.38 6.65
C VAL A 62 4.71 -9.76 7.49
N LEU A 63 4.97 -9.04 8.58
CA LEU A 63 6.12 -9.32 9.45
C LEU A 63 5.94 -10.63 10.22
N ASP A 64 4.72 -10.92 10.66
CA ASP A 64 4.38 -12.12 11.43
C ASP A 64 4.75 -13.41 10.66
N PRO A 65 5.69 -14.22 11.17
CA PRO A 65 6.14 -15.42 10.49
C PRO A 65 5.06 -16.50 10.37
N VAL A 66 4.01 -16.47 11.20
CA VAL A 66 2.91 -17.45 11.12
C VAL A 66 1.81 -17.05 10.13
N SER A 67 1.92 -15.88 9.49
CA SER A 67 0.95 -15.44 8.48
C SER A 67 0.87 -16.40 7.29
N GLY A 68 -0.29 -16.43 6.64
CA GLY A 68 -0.51 -17.10 5.36
C GLY A 68 -0.02 -16.29 4.15
N GLU A 69 0.30 -15.01 4.33
CA GLU A 69 0.83 -14.14 3.28
C GLU A 69 2.13 -14.70 2.65
N THR A 70 2.25 -14.54 1.32
CA THR A 70 3.37 -15.11 0.54
C THR A 70 4.70 -14.42 0.88
N ARG A 71 4.66 -13.11 1.05
CA ARG A 71 5.85 -12.29 1.34
C ARG A 71 5.89 -11.99 2.83
N LYS A 72 6.95 -12.45 3.49
CA LYS A 72 7.16 -12.25 4.92
C LYS A 72 8.29 -11.26 5.19
N GLY A 73 8.25 -10.59 6.33
CA GLY A 73 9.29 -9.65 6.76
C GLY A 73 9.03 -8.20 6.37
N TYR A 74 10.11 -7.43 6.21
CA TYR A 74 10.07 -5.98 6.08
C TYR A 74 9.97 -5.52 4.63
N VAL A 75 9.36 -4.35 4.43
CA VAL A 75 9.14 -3.75 3.10
C VAL A 75 10.41 -3.65 2.26
N THR A 76 11.55 -3.35 2.87
CA THR A 76 12.86 -3.18 2.19
C THR A 76 13.35 -4.47 1.51
N GLN A 77 12.88 -5.63 1.96
CA GLN A 77 13.22 -6.92 1.36
C GLN A 77 12.42 -7.22 0.08
N HIS A 78 11.36 -6.46 -0.17
CA HIS A 78 10.39 -6.70 -1.25
C HIS A 78 10.38 -5.59 -2.31
N VAL A 79 11.33 -4.65 -2.23
CA VAL A 79 11.59 -3.66 -3.27
C VAL A 79 12.65 -4.21 -4.23
N GLU A 80 12.28 -4.43 -5.48
CA GLU A 80 13.24 -4.85 -6.52
C GLU A 80 14.20 -3.71 -6.85
N ARG A 81 15.47 -4.04 -7.17
CA ARG A 81 16.46 -3.03 -7.56
C ARG A 81 16.03 -2.21 -8.78
N ASP A 82 15.37 -2.85 -9.74
CA ASP A 82 14.88 -2.20 -10.95
C ASP A 82 13.78 -1.15 -10.65
N TRP A 83 13.08 -1.26 -9.52
CA TRP A 83 12.10 -0.25 -9.11
C TRP A 83 12.75 1.05 -8.64
N LEU A 84 14.02 0.99 -8.24
CA LEU A 84 14.76 2.17 -7.81
C LEU A 84 15.33 2.96 -9.00
N ASN A 85 15.23 2.43 -10.23
CA ASN A 85 15.63 3.09 -11.47
C ASN A 85 17.02 3.77 -11.39
N GLY A 86 17.99 3.10 -10.78
CA GLY A 86 19.34 3.66 -10.59
C GLY A 86 19.41 4.95 -9.78
N GLY A 87 18.38 5.27 -9.00
CA GLY A 87 18.24 6.53 -8.26
C GLY A 87 17.29 7.55 -8.91
N ASP A 88 16.93 7.39 -10.18
CA ASP A 88 15.96 8.27 -10.85
C ASP A 88 14.52 7.86 -10.51
N VAL A 89 14.17 8.01 -9.24
CA VAL A 89 12.87 7.63 -8.67
C VAL A 89 12.47 8.61 -7.56
N ASP A 90 11.17 8.90 -7.48
CA ASP A 90 10.58 9.58 -6.34
C ASP A 90 10.04 8.55 -5.35
N ILE A 91 10.57 8.56 -4.13
CA ILE A 91 10.16 7.65 -3.06
C ILE A 91 9.21 8.37 -2.11
N TYR A 92 8.06 7.74 -1.88
CA TYR A 92 7.05 8.17 -0.90
C TYR A 92 6.92 7.09 0.18
N LEU A 93 7.15 7.47 1.42
CA LEU A 93 7.12 6.55 2.56
C LEU A 93 6.18 7.04 3.65
N CYS A 94 5.34 6.16 4.16
CA CYS A 94 4.44 6.49 5.26
C CYS A 94 4.40 5.32 6.24
N GLY A 95 4.60 5.59 7.53
CA GLY A 95 4.55 4.55 8.54
C GLY A 95 5.07 4.99 9.91
N PRO A 96 5.27 4.02 10.83
CA PRO A 96 5.86 4.28 12.13
C PRO A 96 7.27 4.88 12.01
N VAL A 97 7.68 5.66 13.01
CA VAL A 97 9.01 6.31 13.06
C VAL A 97 10.13 5.32 12.73
N ALA A 98 10.13 4.13 13.35
CA ALA A 98 11.14 3.11 13.14
C ALA A 98 11.20 2.59 11.69
N MET A 99 10.06 2.52 11.00
CA MET A 99 10.02 2.11 9.59
C MET A 99 10.71 3.14 8.70
N VAL A 100 10.45 4.43 8.94
CA VAL A 100 11.07 5.50 8.15
C VAL A 100 12.58 5.51 8.31
N ASP A 101 13.07 5.34 9.54
CA ASP A 101 14.49 5.33 9.81
C ASP A 101 15.17 4.09 9.20
N ALA A 102 14.51 2.92 9.25
CA ALA A 102 15.01 1.69 8.63
C ALA A 102 15.11 1.78 7.10
N VAL A 103 14.10 2.37 6.42
CA VAL A 103 14.14 2.54 4.95
C VAL A 103 15.24 3.51 4.54
N ARG A 104 15.47 4.58 5.32
CA ARG A 104 16.58 5.52 5.07
C ARG A 104 17.93 4.84 5.17
N ALA A 105 18.17 4.07 6.23
CA ALA A 105 19.41 3.30 6.40
C ALA A 105 19.60 2.30 5.25
N TRP A 106 18.53 1.59 4.87
CA TRP A 106 18.57 0.65 3.76
C TRP A 106 18.94 1.29 2.41
N LEU A 107 18.40 2.49 2.10
CA LEU A 107 18.78 3.22 0.89
C LEU A 107 20.27 3.61 0.90
N GLN A 108 20.78 4.04 2.05
CA GLN A 108 22.20 4.38 2.23
C GLN A 108 23.10 3.15 2.04
N ASP A 109 22.77 2.03 2.67
CA ASP A 109 23.51 0.77 2.55
C ASP A 109 23.48 0.23 1.11
N ALA A 110 22.37 0.45 0.39
CA ALA A 110 22.24 0.10 -1.02
C ALA A 110 22.99 1.05 -1.96
N GLY A 111 23.54 2.17 -1.47
CA GLY A 111 24.20 3.18 -2.27
C GLY A 111 23.25 3.93 -3.21
N VAL A 112 21.95 3.98 -2.88
CA VAL A 112 20.92 4.60 -3.72
C VAL A 112 20.55 5.97 -3.20
N THR A 113 20.73 6.99 -4.05
CA THR A 113 20.22 8.34 -3.81
C THR A 113 19.02 8.57 -4.72
N PRO A 114 17.78 8.57 -4.19
CA PRO A 114 16.60 8.85 -5.01
C PRO A 114 16.56 10.33 -5.44
N ALA A 115 15.89 10.61 -6.55
CA ALA A 115 15.64 11.98 -7.02
C ALA A 115 14.89 12.80 -5.97
N SER A 116 13.88 12.20 -5.35
CA SER A 116 13.15 12.77 -4.21
C SER A 116 12.85 11.71 -3.15
N PHE A 117 12.92 12.07 -1.87
CA PHE A 117 12.52 11.22 -0.75
C PHE A 117 11.55 11.96 0.17
N HIS A 118 10.26 11.65 0.03
CA HIS A 118 9.18 12.19 0.84
C HIS A 118 8.74 11.16 1.88
N TYR A 119 8.54 11.61 3.12
CA TYR A 119 8.11 10.71 4.17
C TYR A 119 7.18 11.38 5.17
N GLU A 120 6.27 10.57 5.72
CA GLU A 120 5.38 10.93 6.82
C GLU A 120 5.57 9.94 7.97
N LYS A 121 5.67 10.46 9.20
CA LYS A 121 5.88 9.64 10.40
C LYS A 121 4.63 9.67 11.26
N PHE A 122 4.04 8.51 11.51
CA PHE A 122 3.00 8.36 12.53
C PHE A 122 3.68 8.30 13.91
N SER A 123 3.72 9.44 14.59
CA SER A 123 4.15 9.54 15.98
C SER A 123 2.94 9.51 16.91
N ALA A 124 3.13 9.00 18.13
CA ALA A 124 2.09 9.11 19.15
C ALA A 124 1.86 10.60 19.44
N SER A 125 0.61 11.06 19.32
CA SER A 125 0.22 12.35 19.86
C SER A 125 0.24 12.23 21.38
N ASN A 126 1.30 12.71 22.03
CA ASN A 126 1.27 12.90 23.48
C ASN A 126 0.25 14.01 23.79
N ALA A 127 -1.02 13.63 23.95
CA ALA A 127 -1.97 14.40 24.74
C ALA A 127 -1.86 13.89 26.17
N ALA A 128 -1.20 14.69 27.01
CA ALA A 128 -1.30 14.58 28.46
C ALA A 128 -2.65 15.14 28.93
#